data_AF-A0A820C934-F1
#
_entry.id   AF-A0A820C934-F1
#
_cell.length_a   1.000
_cell.length_b   1.000
_cell.length_c   1.000
_cell.angle_alpha   90.00
_cell.angle_beta   90.00
_cell.angle_gamma   90.00
#
_symmetry.space_group_name_H-M   'P 1'
#
loop_
_entity.id
_entity.type
_entity.pdbx_description
1 polymer ?
#
loop_
_entity_poly.entity_id
_entity_poly.type
_entity_poly.pdbx_seq_one_letter_code
_entity_poly.pdbx_strand_id
1 'polypeptide(L)'
;GKISSCSRLLDTARMLFEIILMKFDADELIEASAFLGPFCFSLFIILVIFICISMFLSIINDNFRLARENLDPNNQQIFSFMLKKFQRWTGLKK
;
A
#
# COMPACT_ATOMS: atom_id res chain seq x y z
N GLY A 1 24.53 -23.75 -6.85
CA GLY A 1 24.86 -22.38 -6.39
C GLY A 1 23.61 -21.70 -5.88
N LYS A 2 23.62 -21.20 -4.63
CA LYS A 2 22.47 -20.56 -3.96
C LYS A 2 21.89 -19.34 -4.73
N ILE A 3 22.70 -18.71 -5.57
CA ILE A 3 22.36 -17.48 -6.31
C ILE A 3 21.24 -17.72 -7.36
N SER A 4 21.21 -18.90 -8.00
CA SER A 4 20.18 -19.23 -9.02
C SER A 4 18.78 -19.45 -8.42
N SER A 5 18.68 -19.94 -7.18
CA SER A 5 17.40 -20.10 -6.49
C SER A 5 16.85 -18.74 -6.01
N CYS A 6 17.74 -17.81 -5.63
CA CYS A 6 17.34 -16.44 -5.30
C CYS A 6 16.70 -15.73 -6.50
N SER A 7 17.18 -15.96 -7.72
CA SER A 7 16.56 -15.39 -8.93
C SER A 7 15.10 -15.79 -9.03
N ARG A 8 14.77 -17.08 -8.92
CA ARG A 8 13.38 -17.55 -9.01
C ARG A 8 12.48 -16.93 -7.94
N LEU A 9 12.98 -16.83 -6.71
CA LEU A 9 12.24 -16.19 -5.61
C LEU A 9 12.08 -14.69 -5.81
N LEU A 10 13.11 -14.01 -6.28
CA LEU A 10 13.09 -12.57 -6.57
C LEU A 10 12.17 -12.25 -7.74
N ASP A 11 12.17 -13.09 -8.79
CA ASP A 11 11.28 -12.99 -9.94
C ASP A 11 9.83 -13.21 -9.50
N THR A 12 9.59 -14.18 -8.61
CA THR A 12 8.26 -14.40 -8.01
C THR A 12 7.82 -13.21 -7.17
N ALA A 13 8.70 -12.68 -6.33
CA ALA A 13 8.42 -11.49 -5.52
C ALA A 13 8.12 -10.26 -6.40
N ARG A 14 8.87 -10.10 -7.50
CA ARG A 14 8.62 -9.05 -8.49
C ARG A 14 7.24 -9.18 -9.12
N MET A 15 6.85 -10.38 -9.55
CA MET A 15 5.51 -10.63 -10.07
C MET A 15 4.43 -10.27 -9.03
N LEU A 16 4.61 -10.66 -7.76
CA LEU A 16 3.68 -10.30 -6.69
C LEU A 16 3.57 -8.78 -6.49
N PHE A 17 4.67 -8.03 -6.59
CA PHE A 17 4.61 -6.56 -6.54
C PHE A 17 3.90 -5.94 -7.75
N GLU A 18 4.12 -6.49 -8.95
CA GLU A 18 3.41 -6.02 -10.15
C GLU A 18 1.91 -6.31 -10.07
N ILE A 19 1.51 -7.42 -9.45
CA ILE A 19 0.12 -7.74 -9.12
C ILE A 19 -0.47 -6.71 -8.15
N ILE A 20 0.26 -6.35 -7.08
CA ILE A 20 -0.18 -5.33 -6.12
C ILE A 20 -0.35 -3.96 -6.80
N LEU A 21 0.51 -3.63 -7.76
CA LEU A 21 0.44 -2.40 -8.55
C LEU A 21 -0.60 -2.47 -9.69
N MET A 22 -1.37 -3.56 -9.81
CA MET A 22 -2.31 -3.85 -10.90
C MET A 22 -1.67 -3.75 -12.30
N LYS A 23 -0.35 -3.95 -12.41
CA LYS A 23 0.40 -3.94 -13.66
C LYS A 23 0.56 -5.33 -14.28
N PHE A 24 -0.15 -6.31 -13.73
CA PHE A 24 -0.07 -7.72 -14.11
C PHE A 24 -1.14 -8.09 -15.13
N ASP A 25 -0.76 -8.84 -16.15
CA ASP A 25 -1.63 -9.30 -17.22
C ASP A 25 -2.41 -10.54 -16.74
N ALA A 26 -3.69 -10.37 -16.44
CA ALA A 26 -4.53 -11.42 -15.86
C ALA A 26 -4.87 -12.53 -16.87
N ASP A 27 -4.69 -12.28 -18.18
CA ASP A 27 -5.03 -13.20 -19.25
C ASP A 27 -4.14 -14.47 -19.22
N GLU A 28 -2.85 -14.35 -18.91
CA GLU A 28 -1.95 -15.51 -18.76
C GLU A 28 -2.37 -16.44 -17.61
N LEU A 29 -3.00 -15.89 -16.56
CA LEU A 29 -3.45 -16.67 -15.40
C LEU A 29 -4.76 -17.42 -15.68
N ILE A 30 -5.62 -16.87 -16.53
CA ILE A 30 -6.88 -17.49 -16.96
C ILE A 30 -6.61 -18.71 -17.83
N GLU A 31 -5.57 -18.64 -18.68
CA GLU A 31 -5.19 -19.72 -19.60
C GLU A 31 -4.68 -20.98 -18.88
N ALA A 32 -4.00 -20.81 -17.73
CA ALA A 32 -3.47 -21.93 -16.95
C ALA A 32 -4.54 -22.66 -16.11
N SER A 33 -5.52 -21.94 -15.56
CA SER A 33 -6.69 -22.52 -14.89
C SER A 33 -7.86 -21.54 -14.83
N ALA A 34 -8.94 -21.85 -15.56
CA ALA A 34 -10.02 -20.89 -15.81
C ALA A 34 -10.83 -20.44 -14.57
N PHE A 35 -10.82 -21.21 -13.48
CA PHE A 35 -11.64 -20.92 -12.30
C PHE A 35 -10.83 -20.62 -11.03
N LEU A 36 -9.84 -21.45 -10.72
CA LEU A 36 -9.09 -21.32 -9.46
C LEU A 36 -8.09 -20.14 -9.50
N GLY A 37 -7.48 -19.87 -10.66
CA GLY A 37 -6.54 -18.77 -10.85
C GLY A 37 -7.15 -17.39 -10.55
N PRO A 38 -8.24 -16.99 -11.22
CA PRO A 38 -8.89 -15.69 -10.99
C PRO A 38 -9.42 -15.53 -9.56
N PHE A 39 -9.90 -16.61 -8.94
CA PHE A 39 -10.41 -16.58 -7.57
C PHE A 39 -9.29 -16.33 -6.54
N CYS A 40 -8.20 -17.09 -6.62
CA CYS A 40 -7.03 -16.90 -5.75
C CYS A 40 -6.39 -15.53 -5.94
N PHE A 41 -6.32 -15.05 -7.19
CA PHE A 41 -5.81 -13.72 -7.52
C PHE A 41 -6.67 -12.60 -6.94
N SER A 42 -8.00 -12.68 -7.12
CA SER A 42 -8.94 -11.70 -6.58
C SER A 42 -8.88 -11.68 -5.05
N LEU A 43 -8.81 -12.85 -4.40
CA LEU A 43 -8.66 -12.94 -2.95
C LEU A 43 -7.32 -12.32 -2.49
N PHE A 44 -6.22 -12.58 -3.20
CA PHE A 44 -4.92 -11.98 -2.89
C PHE A 44 -4.96 -10.46 -3.00
N ILE A 45 -5.54 -9.91 -4.07
CA ILE A 45 -5.75 -8.46 -4.23
C ILE A 45 -6.59 -7.92 -3.08
N ILE A 46 -7.69 -8.59 -2.72
CA ILE A 46 -8.57 -8.10 -1.67
C ILE A 46 -7.84 -8.08 -0.31
N LEU A 47 -7.15 -9.16 0.04
CA LEU A 47 -6.42 -9.26 1.29
C LEU A 47 -5.28 -8.24 1.36
N VAL A 48 -4.47 -8.11 0.30
CA VAL A 48 -3.30 -7.23 0.33
C VAL A 48 -3.68 -5.77 0.19
N ILE A 49 -4.52 -5.41 -0.78
CA ILE A 49 -4.89 -4.01 -1.01
C ILE A 49 -5.88 -3.52 0.03
N PHE A 50 -6.94 -4.27 0.39
CA PHE A 50 -7.88 -3.75 1.38
C PHE A 50 -7.40 -3.99 2.80
N ILE A 51 -6.94 -5.19 3.16
CA ILE A 51 -6.62 -5.48 4.55
C ILE A 51 -5.22 -5.01 4.91
N CYS A 52 -4.18 -5.41 4.16
CA CYS A 52 -2.81 -5.05 4.52
C CYS A 52 -2.56 -3.54 4.39
N ILE A 53 -2.93 -2.90 3.28
CA ILE A 53 -2.73 -1.44 3.14
C ILE A 53 -3.56 -0.67 4.16
N SER A 54 -4.82 -1.04 4.42
CA SER A 54 -5.62 -0.34 5.45
C SER A 54 -5.03 -0.50 6.85
N MET A 55 -4.44 -1.67 7.15
CA MET A 55 -3.73 -1.88 8.42
C MET A 55 -2.47 -1.00 8.49
N PHE A 56 -1.67 -0.95 7.42
CA PHE A 56 -0.51 -0.04 7.37
C PHE A 56 -0.93 1.42 7.51
N LEU A 57 -2.00 1.85 6.84
CA LEU A 57 -2.55 3.20 6.97
C LEU A 57 -3.02 3.48 8.39
N SER A 58 -3.68 2.54 9.06
CA SER A 58 -4.09 2.69 10.45
C SER A 58 -2.88 2.85 11.38
N ILE A 59 -1.84 2.02 11.21
CA ILE A 59 -0.60 2.10 11.99
C ILE A 59 0.09 3.45 11.77
N ILE A 60 0.21 3.90 10.52
CA ILE A 60 0.81 5.21 10.20
C ILE A 60 -0.03 6.33 10.83
N ASN A 61 -1.35 6.26 10.71
CA ASN A 61 -2.26 7.26 11.28
C ASN A 61 -2.18 7.32 12.81
N ASP A 62 -2.11 6.18 13.48
CA ASP A 62 -1.99 6.11 14.93
C ASP A 62 -0.64 6.64 15.42
N ASN A 63 0.46 6.29 14.73
CA ASN A 63 1.78 6.84 15.05
C ASN A 63 1.85 8.35 14.80
N PHE A 64 1.22 8.85 13.73
CA PHE A 64 1.17 10.26 13.43
C PHE A 64 0.33 11.03 14.47
N ARG A 65 -0.79 10.45 14.92
CA ARG A 65 -1.60 11.01 16.01
C ARG A 65 -0.78 11.10 17.30
N LEU A 66 -0.09 10.02 17.68
CA LEU A 66 0.78 9.99 18.84
C LEU A 66 1.89 11.03 18.74
N ALA A 67 2.59 11.11 17.60
CA ALA A 67 3.64 12.08 17.38
C ALA A 67 3.11 13.52 17.51
N ARG A 68 1.89 13.78 17.01
CA ARG A 68 1.24 15.09 17.10
C ARG A 68 0.85 15.48 18.53
N GLU A 69 0.39 14.54 19.33
CA GLU A 69 0.03 14.76 20.74
C GLU A 69 1.26 15.03 21.63
N ASN A 70 2.43 14.53 21.24
CA ASN A 70 3.69 14.75 21.94
C ASN A 70 4.42 16.04 21.51
N LEU A 71 3.83 16.87 20.63
CA LEU A 71 4.44 18.15 20.23
C LEU A 71 4.20 19.22 21.31
N ASP A 72 5.22 20.04 21.55
CA ASP A 72 5.08 21.26 22.34
C ASP A 72 3.95 22.16 21.79
N PRO A 73 3.26 22.93 22.65
CA PRO A 73 2.15 23.79 22.24
C PRO A 73 2.50 24.76 21.12
N ASN A 74 3.75 25.23 21.05
CA ASN A 74 4.25 26.09 19.97
C ASN A 74 4.38 25.32 18.64
N ASN A 75 4.92 24.11 18.69
CA ASN A 75 5.11 23.25 17.52
C ASN A 75 3.77 22.72 16.98
N GLN A 76 2.81 22.45 17.87
CA GLN A 76 1.45 22.07 17.49
C GLN A 76 0.74 23.16 16.69
N GLN A 77 0.94 24.44 17.06
CA GLN A 77 0.42 25.58 16.31
C GLN A 77 1.04 25.67 14.92
N ILE A 78 2.38 25.64 14.83
CA ILE A 78 3.12 25.69 13.55
C ILE A 78 2.67 24.56 12.61
N PHE A 79 2.54 23.34 13.13
CA PHE A 79 2.09 22.19 12.35
C PHE A 79 0.66 22.36 11.82
N SER A 80 -0.25 22.92 12.63
CA SER A 80 -1.63 23.22 12.19
C SER A 80 -1.68 24.28 11.09
N PHE A 81 -0.77 25.26 11.09
CA PHE A 81 -0.64 26.23 10.00
C PHE A 81 -0.10 25.60 8.73
N MET A 82 0.89 24.71 8.84
CA MET A 82 1.43 23.95 7.70
C MET A 82 0.37 23.04 7.08
N LEU A 83 -0.39 22.32 7.89
CA LEU A 83 -1.51 21.48 7.45
C LEU A 83 -2.62 22.31 6.78
N LYS A 84 -2.98 23.47 7.33
CA LYS A 84 -3.95 24.38 6.70
C LYS A 84 -3.47 24.87 5.33
N LYS A 85 -2.18 25.16 5.19
CA LYS A 85 -1.57 25.57 3.91
C LYS A 85 -1.54 24.40 2.91
N PHE A 86 -1.22 23.20 3.38
CA PHE A 86 -1.25 21.97 2.57
C PHE A 86 -2.65 21.64 2.08
N GLN A 87 -3.66 21.67 2.95
CA GLN A 87 -5.07 21.46 2.59
C GLN A 87 -5.59 22.48 1.57
N ARG A 88 -5.16 23.74 1.67
CA ARG A 88 -5.49 24.79 0.70
C ARG A 88 -4.81 24.54 -0.66
N TRP A 89 -3.62 23.97 -0.65
CA TRP A 89 -2.89 23.62 -1.87
C TRP A 89 -3.44 22.35 -2.54
N THR A 90 -3.86 21.35 -1.76
CA THR A 90 -4.43 20.10 -2.27
C THR A 90 -5.89 20.21 -2.71
N GLY A 91 -6.49 21.41 -2.69
CA GLY A 91 -7.84 21.67 -3.22
C GLY A 91 -8.96 20.97 -2.44
N LEU A 92 -8.67 20.37 -1.27
CA LEU A 92 -9.62 19.59 -0.46
C LEU A 92 -10.64 20.44 0.31
N LYS A 93 -10.72 21.75 0.04
CA LYS A 93 -11.80 22.61 0.51
C LYS A 93 -12.23 23.59 -0.58
N LYS A 94 -13.43 23.37 -1.11
CA LYS A 94 -14.35 24.47 -1.34
C LYS A 94 -15.27 24.55 -0.12
#